data_AF-A0A1S2F2H8-F1
#
_entry.id   AF-A0A1S2F2H8-F1
#
_cell.length_a   1.000
_cell.length_b   1.000
_cell.length_c   1.000
_cell.angle_alpha   90.00
_cell.angle_beta   90.00
_cell.angle_gamma   90.00
#
_symmetry.space_group_name_H-M   'P 1'
#
loop_
_entity.id
_entity.type
_entity.pdbx_description
1 polymer ?
#
loop_
_entity_poly.entity_id
_entity_poly.type
_entity_poly.pdbx_seq_one_letter_code
_entity_poly.pdbx_strand_id
1 'polypeptide(L)'
;MKKHITAYERYKTEIYRIGWRIQYQAKKLRRRETLYPDFSTVQTGSFHARSDDRIWIGQLLDSLPPQGRTIIYKLFLEDLTEAEVAKQLHISQQAVNRWKRKMIQKLSQIANS
;
A
#
# COMPACT_ATOMS: atom_id res chain seq x y z
N MET A 1 -45.45 -6.63 2.78
CA MET A 1 -45.48 -7.36 1.49
C MET A 1 -44.08 -7.82 1.13
N LYS A 2 -43.80 -9.12 1.14
CA LYS A 2 -42.49 -9.67 0.74
C LYS A 2 -42.39 -9.61 -0.79
N LYS A 3 -41.48 -8.79 -1.32
CA LYS A 3 -41.21 -8.68 -2.75
C LYS A 3 -40.53 -9.99 -3.17
N HIS A 4 -41.24 -10.87 -3.88
CA HIS A 4 -40.63 -12.08 -4.43
C HIS A 4 -39.64 -11.65 -5.50
N ILE A 5 -38.34 -11.78 -5.21
CA ILE A 5 -37.27 -11.48 -6.16
C ILE A 5 -37.34 -12.55 -7.24
N THR A 6 -37.81 -12.17 -8.42
CA THR A 6 -37.87 -13.06 -9.58
C THR A 6 -36.48 -13.59 -9.88
N ALA A 7 -36.36 -14.83 -10.38
CA ALA A 7 -35.06 -15.42 -10.72
C ALA A 7 -34.20 -14.47 -11.59
N TYR A 8 -34.85 -13.74 -12.51
CA TYR A 8 -34.25 -12.68 -13.32
C TYR A 8 -33.58 -11.57 -12.51
N GLU A 9 -34.23 -11.03 -11.48
CA GLU A 9 -33.68 -9.95 -10.65
C GLU A 9 -32.43 -10.42 -9.90
N ARG A 10 -32.40 -11.68 -9.43
CA ARG A 10 -31.22 -12.26 -8.79
C ARG A 10 -30.03 -12.32 -9.74
N TYR A 11 -30.23 -12.87 -10.95
CA TYR A 11 -29.15 -12.97 -11.94
C TYR A 11 -28.66 -11.60 -12.41
N LYS A 12 -29.58 -10.64 -12.57
CA LYS A 12 -29.22 -9.25 -12.88
C LYS A 12 -28.30 -8.67 -11.80
N THR A 13 -28.65 -8.80 -10.52
CA THR A 13 -27.81 -8.29 -9.43
C THR A 13 -26.43 -8.92 -9.40
N GLU A 14 -26.32 -10.23 -9.62
CA GLU A 14 -25.03 -10.92 -9.62
C GLU A 14 -24.15 -10.54 -10.82
N ILE A 15 -24.72 -10.37 -12.01
CA ILE A 15 -23.98 -9.86 -13.19
C ILE A 15 -23.45 -8.45 -12.91
N TYR A 16 -24.26 -7.57 -12.34
CA TYR A 16 -23.83 -6.22 -11.96
C TYR A 16 -22.69 -6.23 -10.93
N ARG A 17 -22.75 -7.13 -9.95
CA ARG A 17 -21.68 -7.30 -8.96
C ARG A 17 -20.38 -7.79 -9.57
N ILE A 18 -20.44 -8.75 -10.49
CA ILE A 18 -19.28 -9.25 -11.21
C ILE A 18 -18.65 -8.11 -12.04
N GLY A 19 -19.48 -7.40 -12.81
CA GLY A 19 -19.02 -6.25 -13.59
C GLY A 19 -18.35 -5.17 -12.74
N TRP A 20 -18.94 -4.84 -11.59
CA TRP A 20 -18.36 -3.88 -10.65
C TRP A 20 -17.02 -4.35 -10.08
N ARG A 21 -16.88 -5.64 -9.74
CA ARG A 21 -15.61 -6.21 -9.25
C ARG A 21 -14.52 -6.13 -10.31
N ILE A 22 -14.83 -6.43 -11.56
CA ILE A 22 -13.89 -6.34 -12.69
C ILE A 22 -13.43 -4.89 -12.89
N GLN A 23 -14.37 -3.93 -12.95
CA GLN A 23 -14.05 -2.51 -13.10
C GLN A 23 -13.22 -1.98 -11.92
N TYR A 24 -13.58 -2.37 -10.70
CA TYR A 24 -12.84 -2.00 -9.49
C TYR A 24 -11.43 -2.60 -9.50
N GLN A 25 -11.26 -3.86 -9.91
CA GLN A 25 -9.94 -4.48 -10.06
C GLN A 25 -9.11 -3.76 -11.12
N ALA A 26 -9.66 -3.47 -12.30
CA ALA A 26 -8.97 -2.70 -13.35
C ALA A 26 -8.57 -1.29 -12.87
N LYS A 27 -9.46 -0.60 -12.14
CA LYS A 27 -9.17 0.72 -11.56
C LYS A 27 -8.09 0.64 -10.47
N LYS A 28 -8.12 -0.41 -9.65
CA LYS A 28 -7.11 -0.68 -8.62
C LYS A 28 -5.76 -1.02 -9.25
N LEU A 29 -5.75 -1.78 -10.34
CA LEU A 29 -4.58 -2.12 -11.13
C LEU A 29 -3.99 -0.85 -11.76
N ARG A 30 -4.79 -0.06 -12.51
CA ARG A 30 -4.37 1.24 -13.06
C ARG A 30 -3.83 2.22 -12.02
N ARG A 31 -4.34 2.23 -10.79
CA ARG A 31 -3.83 3.07 -9.70
C ARG A 31 -2.53 2.55 -9.09
N ARG A 32 -2.23 1.27 -9.27
CA ARG A 32 -0.99 0.62 -8.83
C ARG A 32 0.07 0.61 -9.92
N GLU A 33 -0.34 0.61 -11.18
CA GLU A 33 0.50 0.72 -12.36
C GLU A 33 0.80 2.20 -12.65
N THR A 34 1.59 2.81 -11.75
CA THR A 34 2.80 3.42 -12.30
C THR A 34 3.56 2.22 -12.87
N LEU A 35 3.74 2.14 -14.18
CA LEU A 35 4.65 1.17 -14.80
C LEU A 35 5.91 1.15 -13.93
N TYR A 36 6.13 0.05 -13.21
CA TYR A 36 7.36 -0.18 -12.50
C TYR A 36 8.41 -0.20 -13.61
N PRO A 37 9.34 0.76 -13.70
CA PRO A 37 10.44 0.63 -14.63
C PRO A 37 11.07 -0.70 -14.30
N ASP A 38 11.17 -1.57 -15.30
CA ASP A 38 11.74 -2.90 -15.18
C ASP A 38 12.98 -2.83 -14.28
N PHE A 39 12.96 -3.54 -13.15
CA PHE A 39 14.01 -3.49 -12.12
C PHE A 39 15.29 -4.20 -12.57
N SER A 40 15.57 -4.18 -13.87
CA SER A 40 16.82 -4.63 -14.47
C SER A 40 17.95 -3.61 -14.33
N THR A 41 17.73 -2.46 -13.67
CA THR A 41 18.86 -1.70 -13.12
C THR A 41 19.36 -2.44 -11.88
N VAL A 42 20.06 -3.55 -12.10
CA VAL A 42 21.06 -4.03 -11.16
C VAL A 42 22.09 -2.93 -11.08
N GLN A 43 21.82 -1.91 -10.25
CA GLN A 43 22.84 -1.02 -9.76
C GLN A 43 23.75 -1.91 -8.93
N THR A 44 24.79 -2.43 -9.58
CA THR A 44 26.00 -2.87 -8.91
C THR A 44 26.71 -1.60 -8.44
N GLY A 45 26.02 -0.82 -7.61
CA GLY A 45 26.60 0.34 -6.95
C GLY A 45 27.72 -0.17 -6.06
N SER A 46 28.84 0.53 -6.11
CA SER A 46 29.93 0.42 -5.14
C SER A 46 29.38 0.26 -3.72
N PHE A 47 30.07 -0.50 -2.85
CA PHE A 47 29.70 -0.65 -1.44
C PHE A 47 29.41 0.70 -0.74
N HIS A 48 30.08 1.77 -1.18
CA HIS A 48 29.82 3.13 -0.71
C HIS A 48 28.42 3.63 -1.06
N ALA A 49 27.96 3.44 -2.31
CA ALA A 49 26.62 3.83 -2.73
C ALA A 49 25.52 3.12 -1.90
N ARG A 50 25.71 1.83 -1.60
CA ARG A 50 24.78 1.07 -0.74
C ARG A 50 24.79 1.54 0.72
N SER A 51 25.91 2.07 1.20
CA SER A 51 26.04 2.59 2.56
C SER A 51 25.40 3.97 2.70
N ASP A 52 25.59 4.82 1.68
CA ASP A 52 24.95 6.14 1.59
C ASP A 52 23.42 6.01 1.52
N ASP A 53 22.91 5.04 0.76
CA ASP A 53 21.48 4.72 0.69
C ASP A 53 20.90 4.38 2.07
N ARG A 54 21.61 3.61 2.90
CA ARG A 54 21.15 3.24 4.25
C ARG A 54 21.09 4.43 5.19
N ILE A 55 22.10 5.30 5.14
CA ILE A 55 22.13 6.53 5.94
C ILE A 55 20.97 7.44 5.53
N TRP A 56 20.78 7.62 4.23
CA TRP A 56 19.71 8.45 3.68
C TRP A 56 18.32 7.91 4.05
N ILE A 57 18.09 6.60 3.91
CA ILE A 57 16.83 5.94 4.34
C ILE A 57 16.59 6.14 5.85
N GLY A 58 17.64 6.03 6.67
CA GLY A 58 17.56 6.27 8.11
C GLY A 58 17.06 7.69 8.41
N GLN A 59 17.69 8.69 7.80
CA GLN A 59 17.28 10.11 7.92
C GLN A 59 15.85 10.35 7.42
N LEU A 60 15.46 9.69 6.33
CA LEU A 60 14.10 9.78 5.77
C LEU A 60 13.08 9.24 6.78
N LEU A 61 13.36 8.10 7.42
CA LEU A 61 12.51 7.50 8.44
C LEU A 61 12.46 8.35 9.73
N ASP A 62 13.57 8.98 10.12
CA ASP A 62 13.63 9.88 11.27
C ASP A 62 12.77 11.14 11.07
N SER A 63 12.53 11.57 9.82
CA SER A 63 11.65 12.70 9.50
C SER A 63 10.14 12.40 9.71
N LEU A 64 9.79 11.13 9.91
CA LEU A 64 8.40 10.71 10.11
C LEU A 64 7.96 10.87 11.57
N PRO A 65 6.66 11.15 11.82
CA PRO A 65 6.11 11.06 13.15
C PRO A 65 6.34 9.67 13.75
N PRO A 66 6.56 9.52 15.07
CA PRO A 66 6.94 8.25 15.71
C PRO A 66 6.04 7.07 15.31
N GLN A 67 4.72 7.27 15.37
CA GLN A 67 3.76 6.23 15.01
C GLN A 67 3.82 5.83 13.53
N GLY A 68 4.04 6.80 12.63
CA GLY A 68 4.20 6.57 11.21
C GLY A 68 5.50 5.85 10.88
N ARG A 69 6.60 6.23 11.54
CA ARG A 69 7.89 5.56 11.44
C ARG A 69 7.78 4.09 11.83
N THR A 70 7.18 3.79 12.98
CA THR A 70 6.99 2.41 13.44
C THR A 70 6.19 1.59 12.44
N ILE A 71 5.08 2.12 11.92
CA ILE A 71 4.26 1.41 10.93
C ILE A 71 5.05 1.12 9.65
N ILE A 72 5.79 2.10 9.12
CA ILE A 72 6.59 1.90 7.91
C ILE A 72 7.73 0.91 8.14
N TYR A 73 8.42 1.00 9.28
CA TYR A 73 9.48 0.06 9.64
C TYR A 73 8.98 -1.38 9.67
N LYS A 74 7.86 -1.63 10.36
CA LYS A 74 7.27 -2.96 10.46
C LYS A 74 6.82 -3.53 9.11
N LEU A 75 6.26 -2.69 8.24
CA LEU A 75 5.75 -3.14 6.95
C LEU A 75 6.84 -3.44 5.91
N PHE A 76 7.97 -2.72 5.93
CA PHE A 76 8.97 -2.77 4.85
C PHE A 76 10.36 -3.26 5.29
N LEU A 77 10.70 -3.20 6.58
CA LEU A 77 11.96 -3.70 7.11
C LEU A 77 11.79 -5.01 7.88
N GLU A 78 10.63 -5.23 8.50
CA GLU A 78 10.29 -6.50 9.18
C GLU A 78 9.39 -7.42 8.33
N ASP A 79 9.02 -7.01 7.11
CA ASP A 79 8.13 -7.74 6.18
C ASP A 79 6.79 -8.20 6.79
N LEU A 80 6.27 -7.48 7.79
CA LEU A 80 4.98 -7.79 8.40
C LEU A 80 3.82 -7.32 7.51
N THR A 81 2.74 -8.08 7.49
CA THR A 81 1.50 -7.68 6.83
C THR A 81 0.77 -6.59 7.61
N GLU A 82 -0.08 -5.81 6.94
CA GLU A 82 -0.91 -4.78 7.60
C GLU A 82 -1.78 -5.34 8.73
N ALA A 83 -2.20 -6.61 8.62
CA ALA A 83 -3.00 -7.29 9.63
C ALA A 83 -2.16 -7.63 10.88
N GLU A 84 -0.92 -8.09 10.70
CA GLU A 84 0.01 -8.38 11.80
C GLU A 84 0.43 -7.09 12.51
N VAL A 85 0.73 -6.03 11.75
CA VAL A 85 1.05 -4.71 12.33
C VAL A 85 -0.16 -4.14 13.08
N ALA A 86 -1.37 -4.28 12.53
CA ALA A 86 -2.60 -3.87 13.21
C ALA A 86 -2.78 -4.60 14.55
N LYS A 87 -2.52 -5.91 14.57
CA LYS A 87 -2.59 -6.73 15.77
C LYS A 87 -1.54 -6.32 16.82
N GLN A 88 -0.29 -6.08 16.41
CA GLN A 88 0.79 -5.67 17.32
C GLN A 88 0.58 -4.27 17.89
N LEU A 89 0.03 -3.35 17.10
CA LEU A 89 -0.20 -1.97 17.52
C LEU A 89 -1.58 -1.73 18.13
N HIS A 90 -2.41 -2.77 18.26
CA HIS A 90 -3.79 -2.70 18.76
C HIS A 90 -4.65 -1.63 18.05
N ILE A 91 -4.49 -1.51 16.73
CA ILE A 91 -5.27 -0.60 15.88
C ILE A 91 -5.96 -1.37 14.74
N SER A 92 -6.91 -0.75 14.05
CA SER A 92 -7.53 -1.40 12.89
C SER A 92 -6.56 -1.47 11.70
N GLN A 93 -6.70 -2.51 10.87
CA GLN A 93 -5.96 -2.62 9.60
C GLN A 93 -6.18 -1.38 8.71
N GLN A 94 -7.38 -0.78 8.76
CA GLN A 94 -7.67 0.47 8.05
C GLN A 94 -6.86 1.66 8.59
N ALA A 95 -6.61 1.72 9.90
CA ALA A 95 -5.73 2.73 10.48
C ALA A 95 -4.29 2.55 10.00
N VAL A 96 -3.78 1.30 9.97
CA VAL A 96 -2.47 0.98 9.39
C VAL A 96 -2.37 1.44 7.93
N ASN A 97 -3.35 1.10 7.09
CA ASN A 97 -3.37 1.51 5.68
C ASN A 97 -3.41 3.04 5.52
N ARG A 98 -4.20 3.76 6.34
CA ARG A 98 -4.23 5.23 6.33
C ARG A 98 -2.86 5.81 6.66
N TRP A 99 -2.20 5.30 7.70
CA TRP A 99 -0.84 5.71 8.07
C TRP A 99 0.15 5.38 6.96
N LYS A 100 0.15 4.16 6.43
CA LYS A 100 1.02 3.73 5.33
C LYS A 100 0.95 4.70 4.15
N ARG A 101 -0.26 5.01 3.67
CA ARG A 101 -0.46 5.93 2.54
C ARG A 101 0.02 7.34 2.85
N LYS A 102 -0.32 7.86 4.03
CA LYS A 102 0.11 9.20 4.47
C LYS A 102 1.65 9.31 4.58
N MET A 103 2.30 8.29 5.12
CA MET A 103 3.76 8.29 5.31
C MET A 103 4.49 8.11 3.99
N ILE A 104 4.06 7.21 3.11
CA ILE A 104 4.66 7.07 1.76
C ILE A 104 4.57 8.39 0.98
N GLN A 105 3.43 9.09 1.06
CA GLN A 105 3.29 10.39 0.42
C GLN A 105 4.27 11.42 1.01
N LYS A 106 4.43 11.45 2.35
CA LYS A 106 5.39 12.34 3.00
C LYS A 106 6.83 12.02 2.60
N LEU A 107 7.24 10.75 2.59
CA LEU A 107 8.57 10.33 2.16
C LEU A 107 8.82 10.71 0.69
N SER A 108 7.83 10.53 -0.18
CA SER A 108 7.91 10.92 -1.58
C SER A 108 8.06 12.44 -1.76
N GLN A 109 7.39 13.25 -0.94
CA GLN A 109 7.58 14.70 -0.97
C GLN A 109 9.01 15.07 -0.57
N ILE A 110 9.53 14.48 0.52
CA ILE A 110 10.88 14.75 1.01
C ILE A 110 11.94 14.32 0.00
N ALA A 111 11.77 13.16 -0.64
CA ALA A 111 12.73 12.62 -1.61
C ALA A 111 12.76 13.38 -2.95
N ASN A 112 11.66 14.07 -3.30
CA ASN A 112 11.55 14.84 -4.54
C ASN A 112 11.63 16.36 -4.31
N SER A 113 11.92 16.80 -3.08
CA SER A 113 12.17 18.22 -2.74
C SER A 113 13.66 18.50 -2.83
#